data_AF-A0A816G4K3-F1
#
_entry.id   AF-A0A816G4K3-F1
#
_cell.length_a   1.000
_cell.length_b   1.000
_cell.length_c   1.000
_cell.angle_alpha   90.00
_cell.angle_beta   90.00
_cell.angle_gamma   90.00
#
_symmetry.space_group_name_H-M   'P 1'
#
loop_
_entity.id
_entity.type
_entity.pdbx_description
1 polymer ?
#
loop_
_entity_poly.entity_id
_entity_poly.type
_entity_poly.pdbx_seq_one_letter_code
_entity_poly.pdbx_strand_id
1 'polypeptide(L)'
;MAIISSVIDYQVENFKQNINTPNNPFASKLLIKVCIDFLLQHINDIKAPICLRCLTSLAKITPGLSILLETSIERFRTFIIENIKDRKSPDLTMAILDFLIVCVNSQPALLGYLCDINTTSTATFGNSTILQPIVELLRWSTENTNDVAASDLFILTVTFITQFWEQHTQLLVDYFVKINDFWKNISTPISNTRVRIELMDTGEKRAVSASFRLLTQHLLNYTTDQTGNDFYDILNKLITNNCLLHWIKACRTFFQANIENDMLNEQSLSFSFFSSVIYFTKALLCLN
;
A
#
# COMPACT_ATOMS: atom_id res chain seq x y z
N MET A 1 -18.41 17.24 -22.47
CA MET A 1 -18.85 17.46 -21.07
C MET A 1 -20.01 16.55 -20.70
N ALA A 2 -21.25 16.78 -21.18
CA ALA A 2 -22.39 15.89 -20.87
C ALA A 2 -22.20 14.44 -21.36
N ILE A 3 -21.62 14.25 -22.55
CA ILE A 3 -21.38 12.93 -23.15
C ILE A 3 -20.29 12.14 -22.42
N ILE A 4 -19.22 12.80 -21.94
CA ILE A 4 -18.13 12.12 -21.22
C ILE A 4 -18.60 11.73 -19.82
N SER A 5 -19.33 12.62 -19.14
CA SER A 5 -19.98 12.27 -17.87
C SER A 5 -20.98 11.15 -18.08
N SER A 6 -21.86 11.21 -19.08
CA SER A 6 -22.84 10.15 -19.32
C SER A 6 -22.18 8.84 -19.76
N VAL A 7 -21.05 8.87 -20.46
CA VAL A 7 -20.29 7.67 -20.82
C VAL A 7 -19.56 7.11 -19.61
N ILE A 8 -18.97 7.93 -18.75
CA ILE A 8 -18.36 7.46 -17.50
C ILE A 8 -19.44 6.92 -16.57
N ASP A 9 -20.56 7.63 -16.38
CA ASP A 9 -21.66 7.24 -15.51
C ASP A 9 -22.33 5.95 -16.07
N TYR A 10 -22.57 5.85 -17.39
CA TYR A 10 -23.10 4.65 -18.06
C TYR A 10 -22.12 3.49 -18.05
N GLN A 11 -20.82 3.72 -18.29
CA GLN A 11 -19.81 2.67 -18.28
C GLN A 11 -19.54 2.22 -16.85
N VAL A 12 -19.56 3.09 -15.84
CA VAL A 12 -19.44 2.73 -14.42
C VAL A 12 -20.66 1.94 -13.95
N GLU A 13 -21.88 2.29 -14.36
CA GLU A 13 -23.08 1.50 -14.09
C GLU A 13 -23.05 0.15 -14.81
N ASN A 14 -22.65 0.10 -16.08
CA ASN A 14 -22.45 -1.15 -16.81
C ASN A 14 -21.30 -1.98 -16.22
N PHE A 15 -20.22 -1.37 -15.73
CA PHE A 15 -19.10 -2.07 -15.10
C PHE A 15 -19.53 -2.68 -13.78
N LYS A 16 -20.36 -1.98 -12.98
CA LYS A 16 -20.99 -2.54 -11.77
C LYS A 16 -21.89 -3.75 -12.08
N GLN A 17 -22.57 -3.75 -13.23
CA GLN A 17 -23.46 -4.83 -13.65
C GLN A 17 -22.73 -5.98 -14.39
N ASN A 18 -21.57 -5.72 -15.01
CA ASN A 18 -20.86 -6.67 -15.88
C ASN A 18 -19.43 -7.02 -15.41
N ILE A 19 -19.18 -7.02 -14.11
CA ILE A 19 -17.89 -7.46 -13.51
C ILE A 19 -17.44 -8.84 -14.02
N ASN A 20 -18.33 -9.63 -14.62
CA ASN A 20 -18.08 -10.99 -15.09
C ASN A 20 -18.03 -11.20 -16.62
N THR A 21 -18.02 -10.17 -17.48
CA THR A 21 -17.88 -10.36 -18.95
C THR A 21 -16.68 -9.63 -19.56
N PRO A 22 -15.46 -10.16 -19.39
CA PRO A 22 -14.23 -9.56 -19.88
C PRO A 22 -13.91 -10.01 -21.31
N ASN A 23 -14.75 -9.74 -22.32
CA ASN A 23 -14.53 -10.33 -23.65
C ASN A 23 -14.47 -9.36 -24.84
N ASN A 24 -14.46 -8.03 -24.65
CA ASN A 24 -14.20 -7.11 -25.76
C ASN A 24 -12.93 -6.25 -25.56
N PRO A 25 -11.77 -6.68 -26.11
CA PRO A 25 -10.50 -5.96 -25.97
C PRO A 25 -10.51 -4.55 -26.58
N PHE A 26 -11.43 -4.24 -27.50
CA PHE A 26 -11.58 -2.88 -28.04
C PHE A 26 -12.28 -1.95 -27.06
N ALA A 27 -13.31 -2.44 -26.35
CA ALA A 27 -14.02 -1.64 -25.36
C ALA A 27 -13.12 -1.28 -24.18
N SER A 28 -12.29 -2.21 -23.71
CA SER A 28 -11.32 -1.98 -22.64
C SER A 28 -10.27 -0.92 -23.02
N LYS A 29 -9.73 -0.96 -24.25
CA LYS A 29 -8.76 0.04 -24.73
C LYS A 29 -9.35 1.44 -24.81
N LEU A 30 -10.58 1.57 -25.32
CA LEU A 30 -11.27 2.86 -25.39
C LEU A 30 -11.53 3.41 -23.98
N LEU A 31 -12.00 2.56 -23.06
CA LEU A 31 -12.30 2.96 -21.69
C LEU A 31 -11.03 3.41 -20.93
N ILE A 32 -9.92 2.67 -21.09
CA ILE A 32 -8.61 3.07 -20.56
C ILE A 32 -8.24 4.47 -21.05
N LYS A 33 -8.36 4.73 -22.36
CA LYS A 33 -8.05 6.04 -22.94
C LYS A 33 -8.93 7.16 -22.38
N VAL A 34 -10.24 6.92 -22.27
CA VAL A 34 -11.19 7.88 -21.68
C VAL A 34 -10.84 8.19 -20.22
N CYS A 35 -10.51 7.17 -19.42
CA CYS A 35 -10.11 7.37 -18.03
C CYS A 35 -8.82 8.18 -17.93
N ILE A 36 -7.80 7.87 -18.74
CA ILE A 36 -6.53 8.60 -18.74
C ILE A 36 -6.74 10.05 -19.16
N ASP A 37 -7.44 10.29 -20.28
CA ASP A 37 -7.69 11.63 -20.78
C ASP A 37 -8.48 12.47 -19.77
N PHE A 38 -9.46 11.87 -19.09
CA PHE A 38 -10.21 12.52 -18.01
C PHE A 38 -9.30 12.91 -16.84
N LEU A 39 -8.49 11.98 -16.33
CA LEU A 39 -7.59 12.24 -15.19
C LEU A 39 -6.59 13.36 -15.50
N LEU A 40 -6.06 13.40 -16.73
CA LEU A 40 -5.08 14.40 -17.14
C LEU A 40 -5.69 15.78 -17.43
N GLN A 41 -6.97 15.86 -17.81
CA GLN A 41 -7.66 17.12 -18.07
C GLN A 41 -8.35 17.70 -16.83
N HIS A 42 -8.69 16.84 -15.86
CA HIS A 42 -9.56 17.17 -14.74
C HIS A 42 -8.96 16.75 -13.39
N ILE A 43 -7.72 17.18 -13.14
CA ILE A 43 -6.89 16.76 -11.99
C ILE A 43 -7.60 16.96 -10.63
N ASN A 44 -8.40 18.02 -10.49
CA ASN A 44 -9.09 18.36 -9.24
C ASN A 44 -10.59 17.99 -9.22
N ASP A 45 -11.04 17.15 -10.16
CA ASP A 45 -12.46 16.79 -10.25
C ASP A 45 -12.83 15.69 -9.25
N ILE A 46 -14.02 15.80 -8.65
CA ILE A 46 -14.56 14.84 -7.68
C ILE A 46 -14.72 13.42 -8.27
N LYS A 47 -14.75 13.29 -9.61
CA LYS A 47 -14.82 12.00 -10.32
C LYS A 47 -13.46 11.37 -10.56
N ALA A 48 -12.34 12.05 -10.29
CA ALA A 48 -11.00 11.50 -10.49
C ALA A 48 -10.76 10.17 -9.72
N PRO A 49 -11.15 10.03 -8.43
CA PRO A 49 -11.02 8.76 -7.72
C PRO A 49 -11.80 7.61 -8.38
N ILE A 50 -12.99 7.89 -8.93
CA ILE A 50 -13.83 6.90 -9.61
C ILE A 50 -13.16 6.44 -10.90
N CYS A 51 -12.66 7.39 -11.70
CA CYS A 51 -11.94 7.08 -12.93
C CYS A 51 -10.71 6.24 -12.66
N LEU A 52 -9.98 6.55 -11.58
CA LEU A 52 -8.81 5.80 -11.19
C LEU A 52 -9.15 4.39 -10.70
N ARG A 53 -10.23 4.19 -9.93
CA ARG A 53 -10.71 2.85 -9.55
C ARG A 53 -11.17 2.01 -10.75
N CYS A 54 -11.75 2.65 -11.76
CA CYS A 54 -12.05 1.99 -13.03
C CYS A 54 -10.75 1.54 -13.71
N LEU A 55 -9.76 2.43 -13.80
CA LEU A 55 -8.44 2.12 -14.34
C LEU A 55 -7.74 0.99 -13.57
N THR A 56 -7.82 0.99 -12.24
CA THR A 56 -7.33 -0.10 -11.37
C THR A 56 -7.98 -1.43 -11.71
N SER A 57 -9.29 -1.45 -11.96
CA SER A 57 -9.99 -2.69 -12.33
C SER A 57 -9.56 -3.17 -13.72
N LEU A 58 -9.39 -2.25 -14.67
CA LEU A 58 -8.91 -2.55 -16.02
C LEU A 58 -7.46 -3.03 -16.02
N ALA A 59 -6.60 -2.49 -15.16
CA ALA A 59 -5.21 -2.88 -15.00
C ALA A 59 -5.04 -4.33 -14.51
N LYS A 60 -6.04 -4.91 -13.84
CA LYS A 60 -6.02 -6.33 -13.44
C LYS A 60 -6.24 -7.28 -14.62
N ILE A 61 -7.03 -6.85 -15.61
CA ILE A 61 -7.50 -7.72 -16.71
C ILE A 61 -6.86 -7.42 -18.05
N THR A 62 -6.28 -6.23 -18.21
CA THR A 62 -5.68 -5.77 -19.48
C THR A 62 -4.16 -5.65 -19.32
N PRO A 63 -3.36 -6.59 -19.86
CA PRO A 63 -1.91 -6.50 -19.77
C PRO A 63 -1.37 -5.34 -20.64
N GLY A 64 -0.24 -4.76 -20.23
CA GLY A 64 0.49 -3.78 -21.04
C GLY A 64 -0.08 -2.36 -21.01
N LEU A 65 -0.59 -1.92 -19.85
CA LEU A 65 -1.16 -0.58 -19.69
C LEU A 65 -0.14 0.53 -20.01
N SER A 66 1.16 0.29 -19.76
CA SER A 66 2.25 1.21 -20.14
C SER A 66 2.30 1.48 -21.64
N ILE A 67 1.99 0.49 -22.47
CA ILE A 67 1.94 0.64 -23.93
C ILE A 67 0.75 1.51 -24.31
N LEU A 68 -0.42 1.31 -23.68
CA LEU A 68 -1.63 2.07 -23.97
C LEU A 68 -1.55 3.54 -23.53
N LEU A 69 -0.68 3.85 -22.56
CA LEU A 69 -0.40 5.21 -22.14
C LEU A 69 0.42 6.00 -23.18
N GLU A 70 1.15 5.33 -24.07
CA GLU A 70 1.97 5.90 -25.16
C GLU A 70 2.62 7.25 -24.76
N THR A 71 2.19 8.36 -25.38
CA THR A 71 2.74 9.71 -25.18
C THR A 71 2.31 10.39 -23.87
N SER A 72 1.33 9.82 -23.17
CA SER A 72 0.74 10.37 -21.96
C SER A 72 1.39 9.82 -20.68
N ILE A 73 2.32 8.87 -20.80
CA ILE A 73 2.88 8.16 -19.64
C ILE A 73 3.64 9.09 -18.68
N GLU A 74 4.37 10.09 -19.19
CA GLU A 74 5.06 11.10 -18.35
C GLU A 74 4.05 11.99 -17.62
N ARG A 75 3.01 12.46 -18.32
CA ARG A 75 1.96 13.30 -17.71
C ARG A 75 1.21 12.52 -16.63
N PHE A 76 0.97 11.23 -16.86
CA PHE A 76 0.34 10.35 -15.89
C PHE A 76 1.22 10.10 -14.67
N ARG A 77 2.53 9.94 -14.87
CA ARG A 77 3.53 9.90 -13.78
C ARG A 77 3.50 11.18 -12.95
N THR A 78 3.54 12.35 -13.59
CA THR A 78 3.46 13.65 -12.91
C THR A 78 2.16 13.78 -12.13
N PHE A 79 1.02 13.42 -12.73
CA PHE A 79 -0.27 13.40 -12.06
C PHE A 79 -0.25 12.55 -10.78
N ILE A 80 0.31 11.34 -10.83
CA ILE A 80 0.43 10.46 -9.64
C ILE A 80 1.31 11.13 -8.56
N ILE A 81 2.49 11.61 -8.94
CA ILE A 81 3.47 12.20 -8.01
C ILE A 81 2.88 13.42 -7.31
N GLU A 82 2.30 14.36 -8.08
CA GLU A 82 1.75 15.60 -7.54
C GLU A 82 0.60 15.32 -6.58
N ASN A 83 -0.30 14.39 -6.90
CA ASN A 83 -1.44 14.08 -6.04
C ASN A 83 -1.04 13.37 -4.74
N ILE A 84 -0.03 12.49 -4.77
CA ILE A 84 0.52 11.89 -3.54
C ILE A 84 1.25 12.96 -2.70
N LYS A 85 1.97 13.87 -3.35
CA LYS A 85 2.75 14.92 -2.66
C LYS A 85 1.85 15.98 -2.03
N ASP A 86 0.84 16.44 -2.76
CA ASP A 86 -0.04 17.51 -2.32
C ASP A 86 -1.08 17.03 -1.29
N ARG A 87 -1.48 15.75 -1.33
CA ARG A 87 -2.45 15.13 -0.40
C ARG A 87 -3.77 15.91 -0.27
N LYS A 88 -4.11 16.74 -1.26
CA LYS A 88 -5.31 17.61 -1.25
C LYS A 88 -6.61 16.82 -1.17
N SER A 89 -6.63 15.62 -1.72
CA SER A 89 -7.75 14.69 -1.67
C SER A 89 -7.29 13.33 -1.14
N PRO A 90 -7.64 12.97 0.10
CA PRO A 90 -7.35 11.65 0.64
C PRO A 90 -7.95 10.53 -0.21
N ASP A 91 -9.18 10.70 -0.71
CA ASP A 91 -9.85 9.72 -1.57
C ASP A 91 -9.09 9.45 -2.87
N LEU A 92 -8.58 10.50 -3.52
CA LEU A 92 -7.76 10.35 -4.72
C LEU A 92 -6.43 9.69 -4.39
N THR A 93 -5.79 10.09 -3.29
CA THR A 93 -4.51 9.51 -2.84
C THR A 93 -4.65 8.02 -2.54
N MET A 94 -5.73 7.62 -1.86
CA MET A 94 -6.06 6.21 -1.62
C MET A 94 -6.29 5.46 -2.93
N ALA A 95 -7.06 6.02 -3.87
CA ALA A 95 -7.28 5.41 -5.18
C ALA A 95 -5.98 5.25 -5.99
N ILE A 96 -5.03 6.18 -5.85
CA ILE A 96 -3.70 6.08 -6.44
C ILE A 96 -2.91 4.94 -5.81
N LEU A 97 -2.90 4.81 -4.48
CA LEU A 97 -2.21 3.71 -3.80
C LEU A 97 -2.80 2.35 -4.20
N ASP A 98 -4.12 2.22 -4.26
CA ASP A 98 -4.79 1.00 -4.74
C ASP A 98 -4.38 0.66 -6.18
N PHE A 99 -4.31 1.67 -7.05
CA PHE A 99 -3.83 1.51 -8.41
C PHE A 99 -2.37 1.01 -8.44
N LEU A 100 -1.49 1.60 -7.63
CA LEU A 100 -0.09 1.21 -7.54
C LEU A 100 0.09 -0.22 -7.02
N ILE A 101 -0.67 -0.61 -6.00
CA ILE A 101 -0.73 -1.99 -5.46
C ILE A 101 -1.10 -2.99 -6.56
N VAL A 102 -2.08 -2.65 -7.41
CA VAL A 102 -2.42 -3.49 -8.56
C VAL A 102 -1.29 -3.52 -9.59
N CYS A 103 -0.62 -2.40 -9.82
CA CYS A 103 0.49 -2.34 -10.76
C CYS A 103 1.66 -3.25 -10.33
N VAL A 104 1.91 -3.44 -9.04
CA VAL A 104 2.92 -4.38 -8.53
C VAL A 104 2.70 -5.78 -9.09
N ASN A 105 1.46 -6.27 -9.05
CA ASN A 105 1.16 -7.66 -9.39
C ASN A 105 0.83 -7.84 -10.88
N SER A 106 0.17 -6.85 -11.49
CA SER A 106 -0.44 -7.00 -12.81
C SER A 106 0.22 -6.16 -13.90
N GLN A 107 0.97 -5.11 -13.54
CA GLN A 107 1.57 -4.16 -14.49
C GLN A 107 3.02 -3.79 -14.13
N PRO A 108 3.94 -4.76 -13.99
CA PRO A 108 5.30 -4.52 -13.52
C PRO A 108 6.09 -3.57 -14.44
N ALA A 109 5.82 -3.57 -15.75
CA ALA A 109 6.45 -2.65 -16.70
C ALA A 109 6.03 -1.19 -16.46
N LEU A 110 4.75 -0.95 -16.17
CA LEU A 110 4.27 0.39 -15.82
C LEU A 110 4.86 0.85 -14.48
N LEU A 111 4.91 -0.06 -13.50
CA LEU A 111 5.49 0.26 -12.20
C LEU A 111 6.99 0.57 -12.28
N GLY A 112 7.75 -0.21 -13.06
CA GLY A 112 9.16 0.05 -13.32
C GLY A 112 9.41 1.43 -13.91
N TYR A 113 8.52 1.90 -14.78
CA TYR A 113 8.56 3.25 -15.32
C TYR A 113 8.22 4.33 -14.28
N LEU A 114 7.14 4.14 -13.50
CA LEU A 114 6.75 5.09 -12.45
C LEU A 114 7.81 5.26 -11.36
N CYS A 115 8.48 4.16 -11.01
CA CYS A 115 9.55 4.12 -10.01
C CYS A 115 10.94 4.47 -10.58
N ASP A 116 11.06 4.63 -11.90
CA ASP A 116 12.33 4.91 -12.60
C ASP A 116 13.41 3.82 -12.39
N ILE A 117 13.00 2.55 -12.30
CA ILE A 117 13.90 1.43 -11.93
C ILE A 117 14.85 1.04 -13.08
N ASN A 118 14.61 1.54 -14.30
CA ASN A 118 15.37 1.17 -15.49
C ASN A 118 16.71 1.93 -15.65
N THR A 119 17.06 2.86 -14.75
CA THR A 119 18.28 3.66 -14.84
C THR A 119 19.40 3.10 -13.95
N THR A 120 20.16 2.15 -14.49
CA THR A 120 21.57 1.78 -14.15
C THR A 120 22.03 1.84 -12.68
N SER A 121 22.20 0.66 -12.06
CA SER A 121 23.20 0.18 -11.05
C SER A 121 23.74 1.05 -9.90
N THR A 122 23.42 2.34 -9.82
CA THR A 122 23.82 3.28 -8.75
C THR A 122 22.74 4.36 -8.57
N ALA A 123 21.47 4.04 -8.83
CA ALA A 123 20.39 5.00 -8.83
C ALA A 123 20.19 5.63 -7.43
N THR A 124 20.76 6.82 -7.24
CA THR A 124 20.14 7.84 -6.39
C THR A 124 18.76 8.10 -6.98
N PHE A 125 17.73 7.45 -6.45
CA PHE A 125 16.35 7.70 -6.82
C PHE A 125 16.10 9.20 -6.64
N GLY A 126 15.95 9.92 -7.76
CA GLY A 126 15.78 11.36 -7.75
C GLY A 126 14.40 11.77 -7.27
N ASN A 127 14.21 13.09 -7.10
CA ASN A 127 12.91 13.71 -6.80
C ASN A 127 11.83 13.46 -7.88
N SER A 128 12.19 12.85 -9.00
CA SER A 128 11.30 12.46 -10.09
C SER A 128 10.58 11.13 -9.85
N THR A 129 10.99 10.32 -8.86
CA THR A 129 10.41 8.98 -8.64
C THR A 129 9.15 9.05 -7.77
N ILE A 130 8.23 8.10 -7.94
CA ILE A 130 7.06 7.99 -7.04
C ILE A 130 7.45 7.58 -5.61
N LEU A 131 8.64 7.00 -5.42
CA LEU A 131 9.06 6.43 -4.13
C LEU A 131 9.28 7.50 -3.06
N GLN A 132 9.79 8.67 -3.45
CA GLN A 132 9.98 9.79 -2.52
C GLN A 132 8.65 10.30 -1.94
N PRO A 133 7.63 10.65 -2.76
CA PRO A 133 6.29 10.96 -2.26
C PRO A 133 5.66 9.86 -1.38
N ILE A 134 5.91 8.58 -1.68
CA ILE A 134 5.42 7.44 -0.88
C ILE A 134 6.04 7.44 0.53
N VAL A 135 7.34 7.73 0.63
CA VAL A 135 8.04 7.82 1.91
C VAL A 135 7.57 9.03 2.71
N GLU A 136 7.36 10.17 2.05
CA GLU A 136 6.80 11.36 2.68
C GLU A 136 5.39 11.10 3.19
N LEU A 137 4.58 10.34 2.45
CA LEU A 137 3.24 9.92 2.87
C LEU A 137 3.28 8.99 4.08
N LEU A 138 4.23 8.05 4.12
CA LEU A 138 4.46 7.20 5.29
C LEU A 138 4.77 8.04 6.54
N ARG A 139 5.69 8.99 6.43
CA ARG A 139 6.04 9.88 7.56
C ARG A 139 4.82 10.71 8.00
N TRP A 140 4.15 11.35 7.05
CA TRP A 140 2.97 12.17 7.34
C TRP A 140 1.87 11.37 8.04
N SER A 141 1.58 10.15 7.58
CA SER A 141 0.55 9.31 8.19
C SER A 141 0.89 8.90 9.63
N THR A 142 2.18 8.69 9.94
CA THR A 142 2.61 8.40 11.32
C THR A 142 2.60 9.62 12.26
N GLU A 143 2.73 10.83 11.72
CA GLU A 143 2.66 12.07 12.50
C GLU A 143 1.21 12.50 12.79
N ASN A 144 0.26 12.04 11.98
CA ASN A 144 -1.15 12.45 12.03
C ASN A 144 -2.08 11.31 12.50
N THR A 145 -1.68 10.54 13.52
CA THR A 145 -2.40 9.33 13.97
C THR A 145 -3.86 9.55 14.41
N ASN A 146 -4.26 10.79 14.67
CA ASN A 146 -5.64 11.12 15.06
C ASN A 146 -6.57 11.32 13.86
N ASP A 147 -6.04 11.38 12.63
CA ASP A 147 -6.81 11.48 11.40
C ASP A 147 -7.13 10.08 10.87
N VAL A 148 -8.42 9.80 10.67
CA VAL A 148 -8.90 8.52 10.12
C VAL A 148 -8.27 8.26 8.75
N ALA A 149 -8.16 9.29 7.90
CA ALA A 149 -7.57 9.17 6.58
C ALA A 149 -6.07 8.85 6.66
N ALA A 150 -5.37 9.33 7.69
CA ALA A 150 -3.95 9.01 7.89
C ALA A 150 -3.73 7.52 8.17
N SER A 151 -4.62 6.89 8.95
CA SER A 151 -4.55 5.44 9.21
C SER A 151 -4.73 4.61 7.94
N ASP A 152 -5.76 4.92 7.13
CA ASP A 152 -5.99 4.22 5.86
C ASP A 152 -4.84 4.43 4.86
N LEU A 153 -4.32 5.66 4.77
CA LEU A 153 -3.16 5.98 3.93
C LEU A 153 -1.89 5.26 4.41
N PHE A 154 -1.69 5.13 5.73
CA PHE A 154 -0.60 4.33 6.29
C PHE A 154 -0.71 2.87 5.84
N ILE A 155 -1.89 2.26 6.02
CA ILE A 155 -2.13 0.85 5.66
C ILE A 155 -1.85 0.60 4.18
N LEU A 156 -2.39 1.45 3.30
CA LEU A 156 -2.19 1.32 1.86
C LEU A 156 -0.72 1.56 1.47
N THR A 157 -0.06 2.53 2.09
CA THR A 157 1.36 2.82 1.86
C THR A 157 2.24 1.63 2.24
N VAL A 158 2.07 1.09 3.44
CA VAL A 158 2.83 -0.08 3.91
C VAL A 158 2.46 -1.33 3.10
N THR A 159 1.20 -1.46 2.68
CA THR A 159 0.78 -2.57 1.80
C THR A 159 1.46 -2.51 0.44
N PHE A 160 1.50 -1.32 -0.19
CA PHE A 160 2.24 -1.09 -1.42
C PHE A 160 3.72 -1.44 -1.24
N ILE A 161 4.38 -0.89 -0.22
CA ILE A 161 5.79 -1.16 0.07
C ILE A 161 6.02 -2.66 0.25
N THR A 162 5.20 -3.35 1.04
CA THR A 162 5.37 -4.78 1.31
C THR A 162 5.23 -5.62 0.04
N GLN A 163 4.18 -5.41 -0.76
CA GLN A 163 4.00 -6.16 -2.01
C GLN A 163 5.11 -5.85 -3.01
N PHE A 164 5.51 -4.59 -3.08
CA PHE A 164 6.59 -4.17 -3.96
C PHE A 164 7.92 -4.82 -3.57
N TRP A 165 8.16 -4.95 -2.27
CA TRP A 165 9.32 -5.64 -1.68
C TRP A 165 9.29 -7.16 -1.93
N GLU A 166 8.12 -7.79 -1.93
CA GLU A 166 7.95 -9.22 -2.25
C GLU A 166 8.23 -9.52 -3.72
N GLN A 167 7.87 -8.62 -4.63
CA GLN A 167 7.88 -8.86 -6.08
C GLN A 167 9.13 -8.32 -6.80
N HIS A 168 9.86 -7.35 -6.25
CA HIS A 168 10.93 -6.63 -6.95
C HIS A 168 12.31 -6.63 -6.28
N THR A 169 13.31 -6.33 -7.11
CA THR A 169 14.77 -6.37 -6.91
C THR A 169 15.29 -5.73 -5.61
N GLN A 170 16.32 -6.35 -5.03
CA GLN A 170 17.19 -5.88 -3.94
C GLN A 170 17.41 -4.35 -3.90
N LEU A 171 17.57 -3.70 -5.06
CA LEU A 171 17.78 -2.25 -5.20
C LEU A 171 16.74 -1.38 -4.50
N LEU A 172 15.47 -1.81 -4.45
CA LEU A 172 14.40 -1.05 -3.82
C LEU A 172 14.40 -1.18 -2.30
N VAL A 173 14.78 -2.37 -1.83
CA VAL A 173 15.00 -2.58 -0.42
C VAL A 173 16.17 -1.70 0.05
N ASP A 174 17.28 -1.73 -0.69
CA ASP A 174 18.44 -0.88 -0.42
C ASP A 174 18.06 0.60 -0.40
N TYR A 175 17.07 1.02 -1.20
CA TYR A 175 16.53 2.37 -1.15
C TYR A 175 15.80 2.65 0.17
N PHE A 176 14.76 1.88 0.50
CA PHE A 176 13.95 2.13 1.69
C PHE A 176 14.76 2.01 2.98
N VAL A 177 15.70 1.06 3.06
CA VAL A 177 16.55 0.85 4.24
C VAL A 177 17.50 2.02 4.49
N LYS A 178 17.90 2.76 3.44
CA LYS A 178 18.76 3.95 3.59
C LYS A 178 18.01 5.20 4.03
N ILE A 179 16.68 5.15 4.12
CA ILE A 179 15.88 6.30 4.51
C ILE A 179 15.87 6.45 6.03
N ASN A 180 16.31 7.61 6.49
CA ASN A 180 16.27 7.96 7.91
C ASN A 180 14.87 7.83 8.49
N ASP A 181 14.79 7.24 9.68
CA ASP A 181 13.55 6.97 10.41
C ASP A 181 12.55 6.03 9.71
N PHE A 182 12.94 5.35 8.61
CA PHE A 182 12.03 4.43 7.91
C PHE A 182 11.49 3.37 8.85
N TRP A 183 12.37 2.63 9.54
CA TRP A 183 11.97 1.58 10.48
C TRP A 183 11.21 2.12 11.69
N LYS A 184 11.56 3.32 12.15
CA LYS A 184 10.83 4.00 13.21
C LYS A 184 9.38 4.22 12.79
N ASN A 185 9.14 4.81 11.62
CA ASN A 185 7.80 5.08 11.10
C ASN A 185 7.00 3.78 10.90
N ILE A 186 7.63 2.72 10.34
CA ILE A 186 6.99 1.40 10.22
C ILE A 186 6.61 0.83 11.58
N SER A 187 7.45 1.00 12.60
CA SER A 187 7.22 0.44 13.94
C SER A 187 6.28 1.28 14.84
N THR A 188 5.93 2.50 14.44
CA THR A 188 5.11 3.42 15.25
C THR A 188 3.78 2.80 15.70
N PRO A 189 2.97 2.16 14.83
CA PRO A 189 1.72 1.53 15.26
C PRO A 189 1.93 0.42 16.29
N ILE A 190 3.02 -0.35 16.16
CA ILE A 190 3.35 -1.45 17.09
C ILE A 190 3.80 -0.89 18.44
N SER A 191 4.58 0.20 18.41
CA SER A 191 5.21 0.81 19.58
C SER A 191 4.22 1.62 20.43
N ASN A 192 3.13 2.10 19.84
CA ASN A 192 2.02 2.75 20.56
C ASN A 192 1.17 1.70 21.30
N THR A 193 1.76 1.02 22.28
CA THR A 193 1.21 -0.06 23.11
C THR A 193 0.12 0.39 24.10
N ARG A 194 -0.58 1.50 23.85
CA ARG A 194 -1.44 2.15 24.84
C ARG A 194 -2.88 1.62 24.89
N VAL A 195 -3.29 0.74 23.99
CA VAL A 195 -4.71 0.37 23.85
C VAL A 195 -4.89 -1.15 23.95
N ARG A 196 -5.86 -1.60 24.76
CA ARG A 196 -6.31 -3.00 24.74
C ARG A 196 -6.80 -3.31 23.31
N ILE A 197 -6.39 -4.42 22.70
CA ILE A 197 -6.81 -4.79 21.33
C ILE A 197 -8.34 -4.72 21.13
N GLU A 198 -9.10 -5.02 22.17
CA GLU A 198 -10.57 -4.92 22.17
C GLU A 198 -11.10 -3.50 21.92
N LEU A 199 -10.35 -2.48 22.35
CA LEU A 199 -10.69 -1.06 22.21
C LEU A 199 -10.08 -0.43 20.96
N MET A 200 -9.20 -1.15 20.26
CA MET A 200 -8.62 -0.67 19.02
C MET A 200 -9.64 -0.75 17.89
N ASP A 201 -9.68 0.32 17.10
CA ASP A 201 -10.49 0.30 15.90
C ASP A 201 -9.90 -0.62 14.82
N THR A 202 -10.70 -0.86 13.79
CA THR A 202 -10.35 -1.72 12.66
C THR A 202 -9.11 -1.21 11.90
N GLY A 203 -8.93 0.12 11.81
CA GLY A 203 -7.80 0.75 11.13
C GLY A 203 -6.49 0.55 11.91
N GLU A 204 -6.49 0.78 13.21
CA GLU A 204 -5.34 0.56 14.09
C GLU A 204 -4.84 -0.89 14.01
N LYS A 205 -5.75 -1.87 14.07
CA LYS A 205 -5.41 -3.29 13.90
C LYS A 205 -4.77 -3.56 12.54
N ARG A 206 -5.30 -2.98 11.47
CA ARG A 206 -4.75 -3.12 10.10
C ARG A 206 -3.37 -2.50 9.98
N ALA A 207 -3.16 -1.32 10.57
CA ALA A 207 -1.86 -0.63 10.55
C ALA A 207 -0.80 -1.48 11.25
N VAL A 208 -1.10 -2.00 12.44
CA VAL A 208 -0.21 -2.90 13.19
C VAL A 208 0.08 -4.19 12.42
N SER A 209 -0.95 -4.79 11.80
CA SER A 209 -0.77 -5.98 10.95
C SER A 209 0.18 -5.70 9.78
N ALA A 210 -0.02 -4.59 9.07
CA ALA A 210 0.80 -4.19 7.93
C ALA A 210 2.27 -3.98 8.35
N SER A 211 2.49 -3.31 9.49
CA SER A 211 3.82 -3.13 10.07
C SER A 211 4.50 -4.46 10.39
N PHE A 212 3.81 -5.38 11.09
CA PHE A 212 4.38 -6.69 11.40
C PHE A 212 4.71 -7.49 10.15
N ARG A 213 3.86 -7.43 9.12
CA ARG A 213 4.11 -8.12 7.85
C ARG A 213 5.38 -7.61 7.18
N LEU A 214 5.56 -6.30 7.08
CA LEU A 214 6.77 -5.72 6.47
C LEU A 214 8.04 -6.06 7.28
N LEU A 215 7.98 -5.95 8.62
CA LEU A 215 9.11 -6.32 9.48
C LEU A 215 9.45 -7.82 9.32
N THR A 216 8.45 -8.69 9.25
CA THR A 216 8.64 -10.13 8.99
C THR A 216 9.32 -10.36 7.65
N GLN A 217 8.84 -9.70 6.60
CA GLN A 217 9.41 -9.83 5.26
C GLN A 217 10.88 -9.40 5.23
N HIS A 218 11.25 -8.36 5.99
CA HIS A 218 12.65 -7.97 6.12
C HIS A 218 13.49 -9.03 6.84
N LEU A 219 13.01 -9.55 7.99
CA LEU A 219 13.71 -10.61 8.75
C LEU A 219 13.96 -11.87 7.92
N LEU A 220 12.98 -12.28 7.09
CA LEU A 220 13.09 -13.51 6.30
C LEU A 220 14.04 -13.36 5.11
N ASN A 221 14.13 -12.17 4.53
CA ASN A 221 14.89 -11.95 3.30
C ASN A 221 16.32 -11.46 3.54
N TYR A 222 16.64 -10.93 4.72
CA TYR A 222 17.95 -10.36 5.00
C TYR A 222 18.70 -11.16 6.06
N THR A 223 19.82 -11.76 5.64
CA THR A 223 20.86 -12.25 6.54
C THR A 223 21.49 -11.08 7.27
N THR A 224 21.89 -11.30 8.53
CA THR A 224 22.36 -10.32 9.54
C THR A 224 23.37 -9.25 9.08
N ASP A 225 24.04 -9.46 7.95
CA ASP A 225 25.16 -8.65 7.48
C ASP A 225 24.75 -7.46 6.59
N GLN A 226 23.49 -7.41 6.13
CA GLN A 226 22.95 -6.33 5.27
C GLN A 226 21.87 -5.48 5.93
N THR A 227 21.44 -5.87 7.12
CA THR A 227 20.46 -5.17 7.94
C THR A 227 21.13 -3.97 8.62
N GLY A 228 20.71 -2.75 8.28
CA GLY A 228 21.25 -1.53 8.91
C GLY A 228 21.01 -1.50 10.43
N ASN A 229 21.93 -0.90 11.20
CA ASN A 229 21.86 -0.79 12.66
C ASN A 229 20.49 -0.27 13.17
N ASP A 230 19.88 0.64 12.42
CA ASP A 230 18.57 1.23 12.75
C ASP A 230 17.45 0.18 12.86
N PHE A 231 17.47 -0.88 12.03
CA PHE A 231 16.46 -1.94 12.11
C PHE A 231 16.58 -2.73 13.40
N TYR A 232 17.80 -3.14 13.76
CA TYR A 232 18.05 -3.88 15.00
C TYR A 232 17.79 -3.02 16.24
N ASP A 233 18.06 -1.72 16.19
CA ASP A 233 17.70 -0.81 17.27
C ASP A 233 16.18 -0.75 17.50
N ILE A 234 15.40 -0.74 16.42
CA ILE A 234 13.93 -0.83 16.51
C ILE A 234 13.50 -2.19 17.04
N LEU A 235 14.10 -3.28 16.56
CA LEU A 235 13.82 -4.64 17.03
C LEU A 235 14.09 -4.76 18.53
N ASN A 236 15.25 -4.30 18.98
CA ASN A 236 15.65 -4.28 20.39
C ASN A 236 14.68 -3.45 21.21
N LYS A 237 14.28 -2.26 20.76
CA LYS A 237 13.27 -1.45 21.46
C LYS A 237 11.94 -2.19 21.59
N LEU A 238 11.46 -2.85 20.54
CA LEU A 238 10.22 -3.64 20.58
C LEU A 238 10.29 -4.81 21.57
N ILE A 239 11.47 -5.44 21.70
CA ILE A 239 11.73 -6.53 22.64
C ILE A 239 11.85 -5.99 24.07
N THR A 240 12.74 -5.02 24.31
CA THR A 240 13.02 -4.44 25.63
C THR A 240 11.78 -3.80 26.25
N ASN A 241 10.93 -3.15 25.43
CA ASN A 241 9.68 -2.55 25.91
C ASN A 241 8.54 -3.55 26.08
N ASN A 242 8.80 -4.86 25.93
CA ASN A 242 7.79 -5.93 25.98
C ASN A 242 6.62 -5.72 25.01
N CYS A 243 6.79 -4.95 23.92
CA CYS A 243 5.74 -4.68 22.95
C CYS A 243 5.26 -5.99 22.33
N LEU A 244 6.19 -6.88 21.95
CA LEU A 244 5.87 -8.19 21.38
C LEU A 244 5.06 -9.07 22.33
N LEU A 245 5.49 -9.15 23.58
CA LEU A 245 4.79 -9.92 24.60
C LEU A 245 3.39 -9.37 24.85
N HIS A 246 3.23 -8.04 24.84
CA HIS A 246 1.93 -7.38 24.94
C HIS A 246 1.01 -7.80 23.78
N TRP A 247 1.49 -7.70 22.55
CA TRP A 247 0.71 -8.08 21.36
C TRP A 247 0.35 -9.56 21.37
N ILE A 248 1.27 -10.47 21.66
CA ILE A 248 1.00 -11.92 21.77
C ILE A 248 -0.08 -12.21 22.84
N LYS A 249 0.04 -11.60 24.02
CA LYS A 249 -0.95 -11.77 25.10
C LYS A 249 -2.33 -11.28 24.68
N ALA A 250 -2.40 -10.10 24.07
CA ALA A 250 -3.67 -9.54 23.66
C ALA A 250 -4.31 -10.33 22.50
N CYS A 251 -3.51 -10.93 21.61
CA CYS A 251 -4.01 -11.89 20.61
C CYS A 251 -4.64 -13.12 21.29
N ARG A 252 -3.95 -13.69 22.29
CA ARG A 252 -4.45 -14.84 23.06
C ARG A 252 -5.77 -14.53 23.77
N THR A 253 -5.86 -13.38 24.44
CA THR A 253 -7.09 -12.95 25.13
C THR A 253 -8.27 -12.84 24.17
N PHE A 254 -8.06 -12.25 22.98
CA PHE A 254 -9.10 -12.17 21.96
C PHE A 254 -9.56 -13.54 21.46
N PHE A 255 -8.64 -14.46 21.18
CA PHE A 255 -9.01 -15.82 20.77
C PHE A 255 -9.81 -16.56 21.84
N GLN A 256 -9.44 -16.43 23.11
CA GLN A 256 -10.18 -17.02 24.22
C GLN A 256 -11.60 -16.45 24.30
N ALA A 257 -11.75 -15.13 24.20
CA ALA A 257 -13.07 -14.48 24.21
C ALA A 257 -13.96 -14.88 23.02
N ASN A 258 -13.40 -15.10 21.84
CA ASN A 258 -14.18 -15.49 20.66
C ASN A 258 -14.56 -16.96 20.63
N ILE A 259 -13.73 -17.84 21.20
CA ILE A 259 -14.08 -19.26 21.39
C ILE A 259 -15.26 -19.39 22.37
N GLU A 260 -15.32 -18.51 23.38
CA GLU A 260 -16.39 -18.51 24.37
C GLU A 260 -17.73 -17.92 23.86
N ASN A 261 -17.70 -17.05 22.84
CA ASN A 261 -18.87 -16.30 22.38
C ASN A 261 -19.46 -16.73 21.02
N ASP A 262 -18.93 -17.77 20.36
CA ASP A 262 -19.43 -18.32 19.08
C ASP A 262 -19.64 -17.27 17.95
N MET A 263 -18.91 -16.15 18.01
CA MET A 263 -19.00 -15.03 17.07
C MET A 263 -18.10 -15.28 15.84
N LEU A 264 -18.61 -16.03 14.87
CA LEU A 264 -17.91 -16.42 13.63
C LEU A 264 -17.78 -15.32 12.55
N ASN A 265 -18.29 -14.11 12.76
CA ASN A 265 -18.44 -13.13 11.66
C ASN A 265 -17.28 -12.11 11.50
N GLU A 266 -16.38 -11.92 12.49
CA GLU A 266 -15.22 -11.01 12.39
C GLU A 266 -13.88 -11.74 12.03
N GLN A 267 -13.97 -12.93 11.44
CA GLN A 267 -12.82 -13.85 11.39
C GLN A 267 -11.71 -13.45 10.42
N SER A 268 -11.99 -12.83 9.27
CA SER A 268 -10.95 -12.62 8.24
C SER A 268 -9.90 -11.58 8.63
N LEU A 269 -10.35 -10.44 9.16
CA LEU A 269 -9.46 -9.36 9.57
C LEU A 269 -8.64 -9.75 10.80
N SER A 270 -9.32 -10.31 11.79
CA SER A 270 -8.71 -10.79 13.02
C SER A 270 -7.66 -11.85 12.71
N PHE A 271 -7.97 -12.82 11.84
CA PHE A 271 -7.02 -13.85 11.42
C PHE A 271 -5.78 -13.29 10.71
N SER A 272 -5.96 -12.34 9.79
CA SER A 272 -4.84 -11.69 9.10
C SER A 272 -3.93 -10.96 10.09
N PHE A 273 -4.50 -10.18 11.01
CA PHE A 273 -3.75 -9.50 12.07
C PHE A 273 -2.96 -10.48 12.94
N PHE A 274 -3.61 -11.54 13.44
CA PHE A 274 -2.94 -12.53 14.29
C PHE A 274 -1.85 -13.31 13.56
N SER A 275 -2.11 -13.65 12.30
CA SER A 275 -1.11 -14.30 11.45
C SER A 275 0.14 -13.44 11.37
N SER A 276 0.03 -12.13 11.11
CA SER A 276 1.18 -11.22 11.05
C SER A 276 1.99 -11.19 12.35
N VAL A 277 1.32 -11.12 13.52
CA VAL A 277 2.01 -11.14 14.83
C VAL A 277 2.74 -12.47 15.07
N ILE A 278 2.08 -13.60 14.75
CA ILE A 278 2.65 -14.95 14.95
C ILE A 278 3.82 -15.18 13.99
N TYR A 279 3.69 -14.83 12.71
CA TYR A 279 4.75 -15.00 11.73
C TYR A 279 5.97 -14.15 12.09
N PHE A 280 5.77 -12.91 12.54
CA PHE A 280 6.86 -12.08 13.02
C PHE A 280 7.58 -12.71 14.21
N THR A 281 6.82 -13.23 15.18
CA THR A 281 7.38 -13.90 16.36
C THR A 281 8.18 -15.14 15.97
N LYS A 282 7.67 -15.94 15.03
CA LYS A 282 8.40 -17.11 14.50
C LYS A 282 9.69 -16.70 13.79
N ALA A 283 9.65 -15.68 12.93
CA ALA A 283 10.83 -15.17 12.23
C ALA A 283 11.91 -14.70 13.21
N LEU A 284 11.51 -13.99 14.28
CA LEU A 284 12.40 -13.60 15.37
C LEU A 284 13.06 -14.79 16.08
N LEU A 285 12.30 -15.85 16.37
CA LEU A 285 12.84 -17.04 17.03
C LEU A 285 13.84 -17.81 16.17
N CYS A 286 13.73 -17.72 14.84
CA CYS A 286 14.69 -18.36 13.93
C CYS A 286 16.03 -17.62 13.82
N LEU A 287 16.13 -16.40 14.36
CA LEU A 287 17.37 -15.59 14.32
C LEU A 287 18.26 -15.77 15.56
N ASN A 288 17.75 -16.42 16.62
CA ASN A 288 18.49 -16.80 17.82
C ASN A 288 18.87 -18.28 17.79
#